data_AF-A0A6D2IH15-F1
#
_entry.id   AF-A0A6D2IH15-F1
#
_cell.length_a   1.000
_cell.length_b   1.000
_cell.length_c   1.000
_cell.angle_alpha   90.00
_cell.angle_beta   90.00
_cell.angle_gamma   90.00
#
_symmetry.space_group_name_H-M   'P 1'
#
loop_
_entity.id
_entity.type
_entity.pdbx_description
1 polymer ?
#
loop_
_entity_poly.entity_id
_entity_poly.type
_entity_poly.pdbx_seq_one_letter_code
_entity_poly.pdbx_strand_id
1 'polypeptide(L)'
;MSLERRHTDSLVKWVFDKSTLLSSSQQVIAKVLFLVGYNWKALLVPKLRAENSHTSRHLADFWMVEAEIASADLEDDMNCAEAYVKYRYKWLLEKC
;
A
#
# COMPACT_ATOMS: atom_id res chain seq x y z
N MET A 1 11.13 -23.53 1.95
CA MET A 1 9.69 -23.18 1.82
C MET A 1 9.54 -22.33 0.58
N SER A 2 9.11 -22.92 -0.53
CA SER A 2 9.10 -22.33 -1.88
C SER A 2 7.84 -21.49 -2.13
N LEU A 3 8.02 -20.32 -2.78
CA LEU A 3 6.92 -19.54 -3.34
C LEU A 3 6.57 -20.14 -4.70
N GLU A 4 5.29 -20.41 -4.94
CA GLU A 4 4.81 -20.95 -6.21
C GLU A 4 3.99 -19.90 -6.96
N ARG A 5 4.31 -19.67 -8.23
CA ARG A 5 3.50 -18.85 -9.13
C ARG A 5 2.40 -19.71 -9.74
N ARG A 6 1.13 -19.30 -9.58
CA ARG A 6 0.03 -19.83 -10.39
C ARG A 6 -0.03 -19.08 -11.73
N HIS A 7 -0.75 -19.67 -12.69
CA HIS A 7 -0.95 -19.14 -14.05
C HIS A 7 -1.68 -17.78 -14.09
N THR A 8 -2.25 -17.35 -12.97
CA THR A 8 -2.77 -16.01 -12.69
C THR A 8 -1.69 -15.27 -11.91
N ASP A 9 -1.26 -14.07 -12.33
CA ASP A 9 -0.19 -13.24 -11.74
C ASP A 9 -0.33 -13.00 -10.22
N SER A 10 -0.08 -14.03 -9.42
CA SER A 10 -0.37 -14.10 -7.99
C SER A 10 0.65 -15.02 -7.33
N LEU A 11 1.24 -14.51 -6.24
CA LEU A 11 2.20 -15.24 -5.43
C LEU A 11 1.46 -16.00 -4.35
N VAL A 12 1.50 -17.33 -4.42
CA VAL A 12 0.86 -18.22 -3.44
C VAL A 12 1.92 -18.75 -2.47
N LYS A 13 1.60 -18.69 -1.18
CA LYS A 13 2.37 -19.30 -0.10
C LYS A 13 1.47 -20.17 0.76
N TRP A 14 1.89 -21.39 1.05
CA TRP A 14 1.16 -22.29 1.94
C TRP A 14 1.52 -22.02 3.40
N VAL A 15 0.52 -21.73 4.24
CA VAL A 15 0.68 -21.49 5.68
C VAL A 15 -0.49 -22.16 6.40
N PHE A 16 -0.21 -22.97 7.44
CA PHE A 16 -1.23 -23.72 8.19
C PHE A 16 -2.23 -24.48 7.30
N ASP A 17 -1.72 -25.21 6.31
CA ASP A 17 -2.52 -25.99 5.35
C ASP A 17 -3.53 -25.17 4.53
N LYS A 18 -3.33 -23.84 4.46
CA LYS A 18 -4.13 -22.93 3.67
C LYS A 18 -3.26 -22.17 2.67
N SER A 19 -3.77 -22.00 1.46
CA SER A 19 -3.14 -21.13 0.47
C SER A 19 -3.36 -19.68 0.85
N THR A 20 -2.27 -18.96 1.08
CA THR A 20 -2.26 -17.52 1.36
C THR A 20 -1.71 -16.77 0.16
N LEU A 21 -2.24 -15.56 -0.06
CA LEU A 21 -1.78 -14.64 -1.09
C LEU A 21 -1.10 -13.45 -0.42
N LEU A 22 -0.08 -12.90 -1.07
CA LEU A 22 0.41 -11.59 -0.70
C LEU A 22 -0.51 -10.50 -1.25
N SER A 23 -0.97 -9.62 -0.35
CA SER A 23 -1.83 -8.52 -0.73
C SER A 23 -1.05 -7.43 -1.45
N SER A 24 -1.58 -6.97 -2.57
CA SER A 24 -1.03 -5.83 -3.32
C SER A 24 -1.38 -4.48 -2.68
N SER A 25 -2.42 -4.41 -1.85
CA SER A 25 -2.82 -3.20 -1.10
C SER A 25 -3.48 -3.56 0.25
N GLN A 26 -3.47 -2.63 1.21
CA GLN A 26 -4.16 -2.80 2.50
C GLN A 26 -5.36 -1.86 2.66
N GLN A 27 -5.77 -1.16 1.59
CA GLN A 27 -6.92 -0.24 1.61
C GLN A 27 -8.19 -0.87 2.19
N VAL A 28 -8.50 -2.12 1.84
CA VAL A 28 -9.69 -2.81 2.38
C VAL A 28 -9.60 -3.00 3.90
N ILE A 29 -8.43 -3.37 4.41
CA ILE A 29 -8.21 -3.50 5.86
C ILE A 29 -8.30 -2.13 6.54
N ALA A 30 -7.77 -1.07 5.91
CA ALA A 30 -7.89 0.29 6.42
C ALA A 30 -9.36 0.74 6.54
N LYS A 31 -10.19 0.48 5.51
CA LYS A 31 -11.62 0.76 5.53
C LYS A 31 -12.38 0.00 6.62
N VAL A 32 -12.03 -1.27 6.85
CA VAL A 32 -12.61 -2.05 7.95
C VAL A 32 -12.24 -1.45 9.31
N LEU A 33 -11.04 -0.90 9.46
CA LEU A 33 -10.63 -0.26 10.71
C LEU A 33 -11.42 1.01 11.04
N PHE A 34 -11.96 1.68 10.03
CA PHE A 34 -12.85 2.82 10.25
C PHE A 34 -14.18 2.41 10.85
N LEU A 35 -14.72 1.26 10.42
CA LEU A 35 -15.97 0.72 10.97
C LEU A 35 -15.84 0.37 12.46
N VAL A 36 -14.64 0.05 12.94
CA VAL A 36 -14.38 -0.25 14.36
C VAL A 36 -13.93 0.98 15.16
N GLY A 37 -13.98 2.18 14.56
CA GLY A 37 -13.83 3.46 15.28
C GLY A 37 -12.47 4.15 15.17
N TYR A 38 -11.57 3.71 14.27
CA TYR A 38 -10.35 4.46 13.98
C TYR A 38 -10.65 5.57 12.96
N ASN A 39 -10.28 6.81 13.25
CA ASN A 39 -10.62 7.95 12.39
C ASN A 39 -9.55 8.32 11.35
N TRP A 40 -8.31 7.87 11.54
CA TRP A 40 -7.21 8.13 10.60
C TRP A 40 -6.21 6.99 10.65
N LYS A 41 -5.64 6.63 9.49
CA LYS A 41 -4.59 5.63 9.42
C LYS A 41 -3.58 5.97 8.33
N ALA A 42 -2.32 6.12 8.70
CA ALA A 42 -1.20 6.20 7.77
C ALA A 42 -0.25 5.03 8.03
N LEU A 43 0.03 4.24 7.00
CA LEU A 43 0.83 3.03 7.12
C LEU A 43 1.90 2.97 6.02
N LEU A 44 3.13 2.67 6.42
CA LEU A 44 4.23 2.34 5.51
C LEU A 44 4.32 0.82 5.44
N VAL A 45 4.02 0.25 4.26
CA VAL A 45 3.88 -1.21 4.09
C VAL A 45 4.71 -1.67 2.91
N PRO A 46 5.43 -2.81 3.03
CA PRO A 46 6.01 -3.47 1.87
C PRO A 46 4.91 -4.05 0.99
N LYS A 47 5.00 -3.82 -0.32
CA LYS A 47 4.06 -4.33 -1.32
C LYS A 47 4.81 -5.19 -2.31
N LEU A 48 4.17 -6.29 -2.69
CA LEU A 48 4.64 -7.12 -3.79
C LEU A 48 3.68 -7.00 -4.97
N ARG A 49 4.27 -6.89 -6.17
CA ARG A 49 3.56 -7.08 -7.43
C ARG A 49 4.12 -8.31 -8.12
N ALA A 50 3.23 -9.20 -8.51
CA ALA A 50 3.57 -10.47 -9.15
C ALA A 50 3.62 -10.37 -10.69
N GLU A 51 3.31 -9.20 -11.23
CA GLU A 51 3.23 -8.95 -12.68
C GLU A 51 4.58 -9.18 -13.36
N ASN A 52 4.58 -9.91 -14.47
CA ASN A 52 5.78 -10.20 -15.24
C ASN A 52 6.15 -9.01 -16.14
N SER A 53 6.59 -7.91 -15.54
CA SER A 53 6.94 -6.68 -16.25
C SER A 53 8.40 -6.28 -16.03
N HIS A 54 9.17 -6.23 -17.12
CA HIS A 54 10.60 -5.92 -17.10
C HIS A 54 10.87 -4.52 -17.68
N THR A 55 10.34 -3.49 -17.01
CA THR A 55 10.62 -2.08 -17.36
C THR A 55 11.48 -1.43 -16.28
N SER A 56 12.16 -0.33 -16.60
CA SER A 56 12.97 0.42 -15.63
C SER A 56 12.17 1.07 -14.50
N ARG A 57 10.82 1.05 -14.57
CA ARG A 57 9.92 1.68 -13.59
C ARG A 57 9.09 0.67 -12.78
N HIS A 58 9.17 -0.62 -13.08
CA HIS A 58 8.39 -1.65 -12.37
C HIS A 58 9.26 -2.46 -11.43
N LEU A 59 8.88 -2.45 -10.14
CA LEU A 59 9.52 -3.21 -9.09
C LEU A 59 8.55 -4.27 -8.57
N ALA A 60 9.04 -5.49 -8.43
CA ALA A 60 8.28 -6.58 -7.83
C ALA A 60 8.13 -6.41 -6.30
N ASP A 61 9.06 -5.71 -5.66
CA ASP A 61 9.05 -5.37 -4.24
C ASP A 61 9.34 -3.88 -4.05
N PHE A 62 8.43 -3.17 -3.39
CA PHE A 62 8.56 -1.75 -3.12
C PHE A 62 7.72 -1.36 -1.91
N TRP A 63 7.99 -0.17 -1.39
CA TRP A 63 7.27 0.37 -0.24
C TRP A 63 6.17 1.33 -0.70
N MET A 64 4.98 1.16 -0.14
CA MET A 64 3.91 2.14 -0.29
C MET A 64 3.59 2.78 1.05
N VAL A 65 3.41 4.10 1.00
CA VAL A 65 2.72 4.84 2.05
C VAL A 65 1.25 4.90 1.66
N GLU A 66 0.41 4.21 2.40
CA GLU A 66 -1.05 4.24 2.24
C GLU A 66 -1.61 5.04 3.41
N ALA A 67 -2.27 6.16 3.11
CA ALA A 67 -3.02 6.95 4.08
C ALA A 67 -4.50 6.86 3.73
N GLU A 68 -5.32 6.69 4.75
CA GLU A 68 -6.77 6.66 4.64
C GLU A 68 -7.32 7.56 5.74
N ILE A 69 -8.33 8.38 5.41
CA ILE A 69 -8.98 9.33 6.32
C ILE A 69 -10.45 8.95 6.43
N ALA A 70 -10.97 8.80 7.65
CA ALA A 70 -12.37 8.45 7.85
C ALA A 70 -13.26 9.69 7.60
N SER A 71 -14.38 9.47 6.91
CA SER A 71 -15.38 10.52 6.62
C SER A 71 -14.84 11.73 5.84
N ALA A 72 -13.81 11.49 5.02
CA ALA A 72 -13.27 12.48 4.08
C ALA A 72 -13.92 12.32 2.70
N ASP A 73 -14.18 13.44 2.03
CA ASP A 73 -14.59 13.45 0.63
C ASP A 73 -13.36 13.49 -0.30
N LEU A 74 -13.60 13.34 -1.61
CA LEU A 74 -12.51 13.35 -2.60
C LEU A 74 -11.68 14.64 -2.55
N GLU A 75 -12.31 15.78 -2.27
CA GLU A 75 -11.61 17.06 -2.14
C GLU A 75 -10.67 17.08 -0.92
N ASP A 76 -11.08 16.48 0.19
CA ASP A 76 -10.23 16.33 1.39
C ASP A 76 -9.02 15.45 1.12
N ASP A 77 -9.22 14.33 0.41
CA ASP A 77 -8.14 13.42 0.01
C ASP A 77 -7.13 14.13 -0.90
N MET A 78 -7.61 14.90 -1.88
CA MET A 78 -6.76 15.69 -2.78
C MET A 78 -5.96 16.75 -2.02
N ASN A 79 -6.62 17.50 -1.14
CA ASN A 79 -5.99 18.53 -0.30
C ASN A 79 -4.93 17.92 0.62
N CYS A 80 -5.22 16.76 1.23
CA CYS A 80 -4.26 16.05 2.07
C CYS A 80 -3.05 15.57 1.27
N ALA A 81 -3.27 14.99 0.08
CA ALA A 81 -2.18 14.53 -0.79
C ALA A 81 -1.26 15.69 -1.21
N GLU A 82 -1.83 16.83 -1.62
CA GLU A 82 -1.07 18.02 -1.99
C GLU A 82 -0.27 18.58 -0.82
N ALA A 83 -0.91 18.73 0.35
CA ALA A 83 -0.26 19.22 1.56
C ALA A 83 0.91 18.33 1.99
N TYR A 84 0.74 17.00 1.90
CA TYR A 84 1.79 16.05 2.23
C TYR A 84 3.02 16.22 1.33
N VAL A 85 2.84 16.31 0.00
CA VAL A 85 3.95 16.49 -0.94
C VAL A 85 4.67 17.81 -0.68
N LYS A 86 3.94 18.91 -0.51
CA LYS A 86 4.53 20.23 -0.18
C LYS A 86 5.34 20.19 1.11
N TYR A 87 4.81 19.55 2.15
CA TYR A 87 5.49 19.41 3.43
C TYR A 87 6.78 18.60 3.29
N ARG A 88 6.75 17.45 2.61
CA ARG A 88 7.94 16.60 2.41
C ARG A 88 9.01 17.30 1.58
N TYR A 89 8.61 18.03 0.53
CA TYR A 89 9.55 18.80 -0.28
C TYR A 89 10.25 19.89 0.52
N LYS A 90 9.49 20.67 1.30
CA LYS A 90 10.05 21.70 2.19
C LYS A 90 10.99 21.09 3.24
N TRP A 91 10.58 19.98 3.85
CA TRP A 91 11.40 19.27 4.82
C TRP A 91 12.73 18.79 4.23
N LEU A 92 12.72 18.28 2.98
CA LEU A 92 13.94 17.89 2.28
C LEU A 92 14.87 19.07 2.05
N LEU A 93 14.36 20.21 1.59
CA LEU A 93 15.17 21.41 1.35
C LEU A 93 15.78 22.01 2.63
N GLU A 94 15.13 21.85 3.78
CA GLU A 94 15.60 22.41 5.05
C GLU A 94 16.57 21.49 5.81
N LYS A 95 16.53 20.18 5.53
CA LYS A 95 17.20 19.14 6.34
C LYS A 95 18.19 18.28 5.56
N CYS A 96 18.30 18.46 4.26
CA CYS A 96 19.31 17.83 3.40
C CYS A 96 20.08 18.92 2.66
#